data_AF-A0A8D9AMG7-F1
#
_entry.id   AF-A0A8D9AMG7-F1
#
_cell.length_a   1.000
_cell.length_b   1.000
_cell.length_c   1.000
_cell.angle_alpha   90.00
_cell.angle_beta   90.00
_cell.angle_gamma   90.00
#
_symmetry.space_group_name_H-M   'P 1'
#
loop_
_entity.id
_entity.type
_entity.pdbx_description
1 polymer ?
#
loop_
_entity_poly.entity_id
_entity_poly.type
_entity_poly.pdbx_seq_one_letter_code
_entity_poly.pdbx_strand_id
1 'polypeptide(L)'
;MTMGCGGPRYISANSSLHITQLKDAPDSHSCSWDLTTLPGYTVKISFPVINIYSPVCGGAGGDTPDEVKAVINSQCLCNRLEVIMIDTPPTVLCLSNQSVPLLSVDHSVTSLKYVQNSYFPGLSFDILVESTLPECGDRIINATSTGRVFVSPPYRRNLNCQWKLSVDGNNSKVVQIKFLDMDIEPGTGARCEDNYLQLRNPGGSVLGKYCGGTQPPVSYLLFDTNSNKPTIEFRTGDKMPTPRRGFKFEYQVLGCSRNYSEDQHLGNLVSMMPPPGGECRIQVSAPSKNHTLDLVFLDFQLSSENCNTDKLVLKDAEGGALATLCGTALPSPLFTSTYSLSAHLYSSRTTPRFRVSFTYLTSQCGVVLTDSRGALASRDYPLPYRKPRSCVYTITPPQPIKVTFVTFDLGNAKCASNYLRVDVAGQNTVKYCAGEKPADIDVTASVILTYTTSTNNEGQGWLLTYTDGL
;
A
#
# COMPACT_ATOMS: atom_id res chain seq x y z
N MET A 1 -27.95 2.87 39.14
CA MET A 1 -29.28 2.40 38.67
C MET A 1 -29.07 1.13 37.88
N THR A 2 -29.59 0.00 38.33
CA THR A 2 -29.67 -1.24 37.54
C THR A 2 -30.66 -0.98 36.40
N MET A 3 -30.14 -0.80 35.19
CA MET A 3 -30.95 -0.48 34.01
C MET A 3 -31.42 -1.77 33.31
N GLY A 4 -32.63 -1.74 32.76
CA GLY A 4 -33.27 -2.87 32.08
C GLY A 4 -32.50 -3.44 30.88
N CYS A 5 -32.94 -4.61 30.42
CA CYS A 5 -32.44 -5.31 29.24
C CYS A 5 -32.52 -4.43 27.98
N GLY A 6 -31.37 -4.19 27.35
CA GLY A 6 -31.27 -3.61 26.01
C GLY A 6 -31.61 -2.11 25.84
N GLY A 7 -31.65 -1.69 24.57
CA GLY A 7 -31.94 -0.34 24.12
C GLY A 7 -30.69 0.52 23.85
N PRO A 8 -30.87 1.74 23.32
CA PRO A 8 -29.76 2.62 23.01
C PRO A 8 -29.04 3.07 24.28
N ARG A 9 -27.72 3.18 24.20
CA ARG A 9 -26.84 3.65 25.28
C ARG A 9 -25.91 4.71 24.73
N TYR A 10 -26.15 5.94 25.16
CA TYR A 10 -25.30 7.07 24.84
C TYR A 10 -24.21 7.23 25.91
N ILE A 11 -22.95 7.31 25.47
CA ILE A 11 -21.79 7.44 26.36
C ILE A 11 -21.14 8.79 26.09
N SER A 12 -21.14 9.68 27.09
CA SER A 12 -20.54 11.01 27.00
C SER A 12 -19.02 10.93 26.91
N ALA A 13 -18.32 12.00 26.52
CA ALA A 13 -16.86 12.01 26.33
C ALA A 13 -16.11 11.62 27.61
N ASN A 14 -15.11 10.73 27.47
CA ASN A 14 -14.25 10.26 28.56
C ASN A 14 -15.06 9.73 29.76
N SER A 15 -16.16 9.03 29.48
CA SER A 15 -17.03 8.44 30.50
C SER A 15 -17.13 6.93 30.33
N SER A 16 -17.57 6.28 31.38
CA SER A 16 -17.72 4.83 31.43
C SER A 16 -19.15 4.43 31.78
N LEU A 17 -19.62 3.36 31.16
CA LEU A 17 -20.90 2.72 31.43
C LEU A 17 -20.65 1.26 31.82
N HIS A 18 -21.19 0.86 32.96
CA HIS A 18 -21.26 -0.54 33.35
C HIS A 18 -22.57 -1.16 32.85
N ILE A 19 -22.46 -2.25 32.10
CA ILE A 19 -23.59 -3.12 31.72
C ILE A 19 -23.45 -4.39 32.54
N THR A 20 -24.35 -4.53 33.52
CA THR A 20 -24.37 -5.66 34.45
C THR A 20 -25.55 -6.56 34.15
N GLN A 21 -25.43 -7.82 34.57
CA GLN A 21 -26.53 -8.77 34.50
C GLN A 21 -27.77 -8.28 35.29
N LEU A 22 -28.94 -8.56 34.72
CA LEU A 22 -30.24 -8.38 35.39
C LEU A 22 -30.43 -9.43 36.50
N LYS A 23 -30.70 -8.97 37.72
CA LYS A 23 -30.88 -9.85 38.89
C LYS A 23 -32.10 -10.78 38.80
N ASP A 24 -33.06 -10.49 37.91
CA ASP A 24 -34.35 -11.21 37.82
C ASP A 24 -34.77 -11.48 36.36
N ALA A 25 -33.82 -11.70 35.44
CA ALA A 25 -34.17 -11.92 34.04
C ALA A 25 -34.78 -13.31 33.78
N PRO A 26 -35.75 -13.42 32.86
CA PRO A 26 -36.42 -14.70 32.54
C PRO A 26 -35.45 -15.73 31.96
N ASP A 27 -35.77 -17.02 32.16
CA ASP A 27 -34.87 -18.15 31.93
C ASP A 27 -34.23 -18.17 30.52
N SER A 28 -34.97 -17.76 29.49
CA SER A 28 -34.43 -17.51 28.14
C SER A 28 -34.68 -16.07 27.73
N HIS A 29 -33.62 -15.29 27.53
CA HIS A 29 -33.74 -13.91 27.06
C HIS A 29 -32.54 -13.50 26.21
N SER A 30 -32.76 -12.54 25.31
CA SER A 30 -31.71 -11.85 24.58
C SER A 30 -31.79 -10.36 24.85
N CYS A 31 -30.65 -9.76 25.19
CA CYS A 31 -30.51 -8.32 25.36
C CYS A 31 -29.58 -7.78 24.28
N SER A 32 -29.94 -6.64 23.69
CA SER A 32 -29.08 -5.92 22.75
C SER A 32 -28.98 -4.47 23.16
N TRP A 33 -27.75 -3.98 23.36
CA TRP A 33 -27.45 -2.59 23.66
C TRP A 33 -26.79 -1.95 22.45
N ASP A 34 -27.45 -0.94 21.89
CA ASP A 34 -26.91 -0.16 20.79
C ASP A 34 -26.06 0.96 21.36
N LEU A 35 -24.75 0.92 21.13
CA LEU A 35 -23.82 1.85 21.74
C LEU A 35 -23.63 3.06 20.83
N THR A 36 -23.78 4.26 21.38
CA THR A 36 -23.57 5.50 20.66
C THR A 36 -22.68 6.44 21.47
N THR A 37 -21.65 6.99 20.84
CA THR A 37 -20.73 7.96 21.45
C THR A 37 -20.85 9.32 20.79
N LEU A 38 -20.16 10.32 21.34
CA LEU A 38 -19.95 11.59 20.65
C LEU A 38 -19.24 11.37 19.30
N PRO A 39 -19.54 12.19 18.27
CA PRO A 39 -18.79 12.16 17.02
C PRO A 39 -17.27 12.25 17.26
N GLY A 40 -16.52 11.29 16.71
CA GLY A 40 -15.06 11.22 16.85
C GLY A 40 -14.54 10.43 18.05
N TYR A 41 -15.40 9.92 18.93
CA TYR A 41 -15.02 9.03 20.05
C TYR A 41 -15.27 7.56 19.69
N THR A 42 -14.36 6.68 20.11
CA THR A 42 -14.53 5.23 20.02
C THR A 42 -14.96 4.65 21.36
N VAL A 43 -15.44 3.41 21.32
CA VAL A 43 -15.82 2.65 22.51
C VAL A 43 -14.77 1.60 22.77
N LYS A 44 -14.20 1.61 23.96
CA LYS A 44 -13.38 0.52 24.49
C LYS A 44 -14.24 -0.36 25.39
N ILE A 45 -14.25 -1.66 25.14
CA ILE A 45 -14.99 -2.62 25.95
C ILE A 45 -14.00 -3.45 26.75
N SER A 46 -14.30 -3.65 28.03
CA SER A 46 -13.58 -4.56 28.89
C SER A 46 -14.54 -5.37 29.74
N PHE A 47 -14.08 -6.50 30.22
CA PHE A 47 -14.88 -7.46 30.97
C PHE A 47 -14.31 -7.65 32.38
N PRO A 48 -14.52 -6.68 33.30
CA PRO A 48 -14.14 -6.83 34.70
C PRO A 48 -14.61 -8.15 35.33
N VAL A 49 -15.83 -8.56 34.99
CA VAL A 49 -16.40 -9.86 35.39
C VAL A 49 -17.10 -10.46 34.18
N ILE A 50 -16.83 -11.72 33.87
CA ILE A 50 -17.57 -12.45 32.84
C ILE A 50 -17.59 -13.94 33.15
N ASN A 51 -18.79 -14.47 33.32
CA ASN A 51 -19.09 -15.87 33.56
C ASN A 51 -20.30 -16.24 32.70
N ILE A 52 -20.02 -16.94 31.60
CA ILE A 52 -21.00 -17.35 30.59
C ILE A 52 -20.95 -18.88 30.48
N TYR A 53 -21.07 -19.56 31.62
CA TYR A 53 -20.92 -21.02 31.69
C TYR A 53 -22.04 -21.74 30.94
N SER A 54 -21.64 -22.71 30.10
CA SER A 54 -22.56 -23.68 29.50
C SER A 54 -21.85 -25.02 29.28
N PRO A 55 -22.14 -26.06 30.09
CA PRO A 55 -21.41 -27.33 30.09
C PRO A 55 -21.63 -28.21 28.85
N VAL A 56 -22.67 -27.94 28.04
CA VAL A 56 -22.99 -28.76 26.86
C VAL A 56 -23.40 -27.85 25.70
N CYS A 57 -22.41 -27.33 24.97
CA CYS A 57 -22.65 -26.65 23.69
C CYS A 57 -22.04 -27.49 22.57
N GLY A 58 -22.81 -28.44 22.06
CA GLY A 58 -22.37 -29.27 20.94
C GLY A 58 -22.29 -28.48 19.64
N GLY A 59 -21.12 -28.47 19.02
CA GLY A 59 -20.91 -28.07 17.63
C GLY A 59 -19.74 -28.85 17.03
N ALA A 60 -20.04 -30.02 16.45
CA ALA A 60 -19.18 -30.87 15.60
C ALA A 60 -17.67 -30.95 15.95
N GLY A 61 -17.34 -31.84 16.90
CA GLY A 61 -15.97 -32.29 17.18
C GLY A 61 -15.72 -32.32 18.68
N GLY A 62 -15.32 -33.48 19.20
CA GLY A 62 -15.17 -33.77 20.64
C GLY A 62 -14.14 -32.94 21.38
N ASP A 63 -14.41 -31.65 21.57
CA ASP A 63 -13.59 -30.75 22.38
C ASP A 63 -14.06 -30.78 23.84
N THR A 64 -13.08 -30.90 24.75
CA THR A 64 -13.23 -30.98 26.20
C THR A 64 -13.80 -29.67 26.80
N PRO A 65 -14.60 -29.74 27.89
CA PRO A 65 -15.35 -28.60 28.45
C PRO A 65 -14.52 -27.45 29.08
N ASP A 66 -13.18 -27.49 29.02
CA ASP A 66 -12.32 -26.70 29.92
C ASP A 66 -11.56 -25.52 29.26
N GLU A 67 -11.76 -25.22 27.97
CA GLU A 67 -11.02 -24.13 27.29
C GLU A 67 -11.90 -22.95 26.84
N VAL A 68 -11.51 -21.73 27.25
CA VAL A 68 -12.06 -20.45 26.77
C VAL A 68 -11.66 -20.22 25.31
N LYS A 69 -12.64 -20.19 24.39
CA LYS A 69 -12.39 -19.86 22.97
C LYS A 69 -13.19 -18.60 22.58
N ALA A 70 -12.48 -17.51 22.29
CA ALA A 70 -13.04 -16.41 21.51
C ALA A 70 -13.08 -16.89 20.04
N VAL A 71 -14.27 -17.07 19.47
CA VAL A 71 -14.40 -17.63 18.13
C VAL A 71 -14.93 -16.57 17.18
N ILE A 72 -14.17 -16.32 16.12
CA ILE A 72 -14.57 -15.46 15.01
C ILE A 72 -15.32 -16.36 14.01
N ASN A 73 -16.55 -16.00 13.64
CA ASN A 73 -17.38 -16.68 12.63
C ASN A 73 -17.89 -18.12 12.95
N SER A 74 -18.13 -18.48 14.22
CA SER A 74 -18.77 -19.77 14.58
C SER A 74 -20.07 -19.58 15.38
N GLN A 75 -20.98 -20.55 15.29
CA GLN A 75 -22.25 -20.58 16.00
C GLN A 75 -22.09 -21.19 17.39
N CYS A 76 -21.98 -20.34 18.41
CA CYS A 76 -22.28 -20.80 19.77
C CYS A 76 -23.79 -20.93 19.93
N LEU A 77 -24.26 -22.15 20.24
CA LEU A 77 -25.70 -22.46 20.30
C LEU A 77 -26.34 -22.15 21.67
N CYS A 78 -25.54 -21.87 22.70
CA CYS A 78 -26.02 -21.62 24.07
C CYS A 78 -25.80 -20.16 24.51
N ASN A 79 -25.51 -19.97 25.81
CA ASN A 79 -25.11 -18.70 26.39
C ASN A 79 -23.92 -18.10 25.62
N ARG A 80 -24.07 -16.88 25.10
CA ARG A 80 -23.01 -16.20 24.36
C ARG A 80 -23.12 -14.68 24.45
N LEU A 81 -21.98 -14.02 24.29
CA LEU A 81 -21.88 -12.57 24.12
C LEU A 81 -21.32 -12.27 22.73
N GLU A 82 -22.02 -11.43 21.98
CA GLU A 82 -21.66 -10.99 20.63
C GLU A 82 -21.26 -9.52 20.71
N VAL A 83 -20.03 -9.21 20.28
CA VAL A 83 -19.53 -7.85 20.08
C VAL A 83 -19.62 -7.55 18.59
N ILE A 84 -20.56 -6.68 18.21
CA ILE A 84 -20.85 -6.33 16.83
C ILE A 84 -20.16 -5.01 16.51
N MET A 85 -19.30 -5.03 15.49
CA MET A 85 -18.46 -3.90 15.10
C MET A 85 -18.85 -3.41 13.70
N ILE A 86 -18.55 -2.14 13.39
CA ILE A 86 -18.73 -1.59 12.04
C ILE A 86 -17.77 -2.31 11.07
N ASP A 87 -18.28 -2.72 9.91
CA ASP A 87 -17.52 -3.27 8.76
C ASP A 87 -16.61 -4.48 9.07
N THR A 88 -16.84 -5.20 10.17
CA THR A 88 -16.09 -6.39 10.55
C THR A 88 -17.03 -7.51 11.05
N PRO A 89 -16.65 -8.79 10.91
CA PRO A 89 -17.46 -9.88 11.43
C PRO A 89 -17.59 -9.79 12.95
N PRO A 90 -18.75 -10.16 13.53
CA PRO A 90 -18.96 -10.09 14.97
C PRO A 90 -18.01 -11.03 15.71
N THR A 91 -17.49 -10.57 16.85
CA THR A 91 -16.72 -11.42 17.76
C THR A 91 -17.68 -12.10 18.73
N VAL A 92 -17.66 -13.44 18.78
CA VAL A 92 -18.55 -14.22 19.64
C VAL A 92 -17.75 -14.85 20.77
N LEU A 93 -18.17 -14.61 22.01
CA LEU A 93 -17.54 -15.08 23.24
C LEU A 93 -18.42 -16.15 23.91
N CYS A 94 -17.81 -17.31 24.18
CA CYS A 94 -18.43 -18.49 24.76
C CYS A 94 -17.44 -19.07 25.77
N LEU A 95 -17.84 -19.18 27.04
CA LEU A 95 -16.89 -19.35 28.15
C LEU A 95 -17.21 -20.60 28.98
N SER A 96 -16.17 -21.35 29.36
CA SER A 96 -16.22 -22.24 30.52
C SER A 96 -15.39 -21.62 31.64
N ASN A 97 -16.09 -21.08 32.64
CA ASN A 97 -15.61 -20.74 33.99
C ASN A 97 -14.11 -20.37 34.16
N GLN A 98 -13.68 -19.21 33.66
CA GLN A 98 -12.46 -18.51 34.12
C GLN A 98 -12.43 -17.03 33.69
N SER A 99 -11.61 -16.21 34.35
CA SER A 99 -11.38 -14.79 34.06
C SER A 99 -10.84 -14.60 32.64
N VAL A 100 -11.66 -14.04 31.76
CA VAL A 100 -11.27 -13.75 30.37
C VAL A 100 -10.19 -12.65 30.38
N PRO A 101 -9.07 -12.83 29.66
CA PRO A 101 -8.10 -11.74 29.49
C PRO A 101 -8.79 -10.55 28.82
N LEU A 102 -8.49 -9.33 29.29
CA LEU A 102 -8.99 -8.06 28.76
C LEU A 102 -9.04 -8.07 27.23
N LEU A 103 -10.24 -8.22 26.66
CA LEU A 103 -10.47 -8.05 25.23
C LEU A 103 -10.68 -6.56 24.97
N SER A 104 -9.60 -5.79 24.81
CA SER A 104 -9.70 -4.39 24.35
C SER A 104 -10.11 -4.40 22.89
N VAL A 105 -11.38 -4.08 22.63
CA VAL A 105 -11.88 -3.88 21.28
C VAL A 105 -11.76 -2.39 20.96
N ASP A 106 -10.77 -2.00 20.16
CA ASP A 106 -10.49 -0.60 19.79
C ASP A 106 -11.35 -0.11 18.61
N HIS A 107 -12.32 -0.92 18.18
CA HIS A 107 -13.16 -0.65 17.03
C HIS A 107 -14.44 0.12 17.42
N SER A 108 -15.06 0.80 16.46
CA SER A 108 -16.39 1.36 16.63
C SER A 108 -17.39 0.21 16.78
N VAL A 109 -17.68 -0.16 18.03
CA VAL A 109 -18.72 -1.14 18.37
C VAL A 109 -20.08 -0.52 18.07
N THR A 110 -20.88 -1.21 17.28
CA THR A 110 -22.26 -0.79 16.99
C THR A 110 -23.21 -1.28 18.06
N SER A 111 -23.06 -2.54 18.47
CA SER A 111 -23.92 -3.14 19.48
C SER A 111 -23.26 -4.28 20.23
N LEU A 112 -23.72 -4.43 21.47
CA LEU A 112 -23.44 -5.58 22.32
C LEU A 112 -24.70 -6.40 22.41
N LYS A 113 -24.62 -7.69 22.06
CA LYS A 113 -25.76 -8.59 22.17
C LYS A 113 -25.44 -9.78 23.04
N TYR A 114 -26.30 -10.02 24.01
CA TYR A 114 -26.22 -11.16 24.91
C TYR A 114 -27.40 -12.09 24.66
N VAL A 115 -27.16 -13.40 24.74
CA VAL A 115 -28.18 -14.45 24.62
C VAL A 115 -28.01 -15.44 25.76
N GLN A 116 -29.08 -15.63 26.54
CA GLN A 116 -29.17 -16.65 27.59
C GLN A 116 -30.12 -17.78 27.20
N ASN A 117 -29.72 -18.99 27.56
CA ASN A 117 -30.51 -20.21 27.42
C ASN A 117 -31.00 -20.71 28.80
N SER A 118 -32.29 -21.04 28.90
CA SER A 118 -32.95 -21.51 30.13
C SER A 118 -32.35 -22.74 30.78
N TYR A 119 -31.67 -23.59 30.00
CA TYR A 119 -31.06 -24.81 30.53
C TYR A 119 -29.77 -24.55 31.33
N PHE A 120 -29.19 -23.34 31.25
CA PHE A 120 -27.90 -23.02 31.86
C PHE A 120 -27.94 -21.68 32.62
N PRO A 121 -28.47 -21.64 33.85
CA PRO A 121 -28.68 -20.41 34.63
C PRO A 121 -27.42 -19.79 35.28
N GLY A 122 -26.20 -20.18 34.86
CA GLY A 122 -24.94 -19.76 35.47
C GLY A 122 -24.33 -18.48 34.88
N LEU A 123 -25.06 -17.37 34.94
CA LEU A 123 -24.61 -16.09 34.36
C LEU A 123 -24.12 -15.13 35.45
N SER A 124 -22.98 -14.48 35.21
CA SER A 124 -22.57 -13.25 35.89
C SER A 124 -21.63 -12.44 35.01
N PHE A 125 -22.01 -11.22 34.64
CA PHE A 125 -21.10 -10.33 33.92
C PHE A 125 -21.21 -8.88 34.41
N ASP A 126 -20.08 -8.20 34.31
CA ASP A 126 -19.94 -6.76 34.33
C ASP A 126 -19.10 -6.37 33.12
N ILE A 127 -19.74 -5.65 32.19
CA ILE A 127 -19.11 -5.14 30.99
C ILE A 127 -18.86 -3.65 31.20
N LEU A 128 -17.59 -3.26 31.22
CA LEU A 128 -17.19 -1.87 31.31
C LEU A 128 -16.99 -1.32 29.89
N VAL A 129 -17.80 -0.32 29.55
CA VAL A 129 -17.82 0.35 28.26
C VAL A 129 -17.33 1.77 28.44
N GLU A 130 -16.14 2.09 27.93
CA GLU A 130 -15.51 3.41 28.07
C GLU A 130 -15.54 4.15 26.74
N SER A 131 -15.91 5.43 26.74
CA SER A 131 -15.66 6.29 25.59
C SER A 131 -14.25 6.86 25.69
N THR A 132 -13.44 6.62 24.67
CA THR A 132 -12.09 7.15 24.58
C THR A 132 -11.90 7.82 23.24
N LEU A 133 -10.98 8.79 23.19
CA LEU A 133 -10.49 9.23 21.89
C LEU A 133 -9.75 8.06 21.21
N PRO A 134 -10.01 7.80 19.92
CA PRO A 134 -9.34 6.72 19.21
C PRO A 134 -7.83 6.96 19.21
N GLU A 135 -7.07 5.94 19.61
CA GLU A 135 -5.60 6.04 19.67
C GLU A 135 -4.98 6.41 18.32
N CYS A 136 -5.64 6.02 17.22
CA CYS A 136 -5.20 6.28 15.85
C CYS A 136 -5.92 7.44 15.15
N GLY A 137 -6.78 8.18 15.86
CA GLY A 137 -7.65 9.20 15.25
C GLY A 137 -8.69 8.61 14.30
N ASP A 138 -9.19 9.44 13.37
CA ASP A 138 -10.12 9.03 12.32
C ASP A 138 -9.46 8.00 11.39
N ARG A 139 -10.19 6.93 11.06
CA ARG A 139 -9.72 5.83 10.21
C ARG A 139 -9.90 6.11 8.72
N ILE A 140 -10.58 7.20 8.36
CA ILE A 140 -10.77 7.63 6.99
C ILE A 140 -9.99 8.92 6.74
N ILE A 141 -9.06 8.87 5.79
CA ILE A 141 -8.34 10.06 5.34
C ILE A 141 -9.03 10.56 4.07
N ASN A 142 -9.86 11.60 4.21
CA ASN A 142 -10.54 12.22 3.08
C ASN A 142 -9.58 13.14 2.32
N ALA A 143 -9.20 12.73 1.11
CA ALA A 143 -8.34 13.47 0.21
C ALA A 143 -9.17 14.34 -0.75
N THR A 144 -8.78 15.61 -0.87
CA THR A 144 -9.36 16.58 -1.81
C THR A 144 -8.26 17.13 -2.71
N SER A 145 -8.61 17.99 -3.68
CA SER A 145 -7.62 18.66 -4.54
C SER A 145 -6.75 19.67 -3.79
N THR A 146 -7.07 19.98 -2.54
CA THR A 146 -6.26 20.83 -1.68
C THR A 146 -5.31 19.97 -0.87
N GLY A 147 -4.00 20.24 -0.98
CA GLY A 147 -2.96 19.67 -0.11
C GLY A 147 -3.33 19.72 1.35
N ARG A 148 -3.30 18.56 2.01
CA ARG A 148 -3.48 18.42 3.45
C ARG A 148 -2.33 17.61 4.02
N VAL A 149 -2.09 17.78 5.32
CA VAL A 149 -1.00 17.09 6.00
C VAL A 149 -1.57 16.14 7.02
N PHE A 150 -1.19 14.88 6.90
CA PHE A 150 -1.45 13.85 7.90
C PHE A 150 -0.28 13.78 8.88
N VAL A 151 -0.61 13.69 10.16
CA VAL A 151 0.35 13.50 11.25
C VAL A 151 -0.03 12.23 11.97
N SER A 152 0.92 11.33 12.18
CA SER A 152 0.69 10.10 12.91
C SER A 152 0.20 10.38 14.33
N PRO A 153 -0.56 9.45 14.94
CA PRO A 153 -0.84 9.52 16.36
C PRO A 153 0.47 9.54 17.18
N PRO A 154 0.42 10.04 18.43
CA PRO A 154 1.58 9.98 19.32
C PRO A 154 2.13 8.55 19.41
N TYR A 155 3.45 8.41 19.28
CA TYR A 155 4.09 7.09 19.29
C TYR A 155 3.86 6.39 20.63
N ARG A 156 3.22 5.22 20.61
CA ARG A 156 2.91 4.39 21.78
C ARG A 156 3.23 2.93 21.48
N ARG A 157 3.31 2.09 22.51
CA ARG A 157 3.45 0.64 22.37
C ARG A 157 2.15 0.00 21.90
N ASN A 158 2.24 -1.11 21.16
CA ASN A 158 1.11 -1.91 20.68
C ASN A 158 0.08 -1.13 19.82
N LEU A 159 0.50 -0.06 19.15
CA LEU A 159 -0.37 0.60 18.19
C LEU A 159 -0.63 -0.35 17.02
N ASN A 160 -1.90 -0.44 16.62
CA ASN A 160 -2.32 -1.13 15.41
C ASN A 160 -3.27 -0.21 14.64
N CYS A 161 -2.67 0.74 13.92
CA CYS A 161 -3.40 1.76 13.20
C CYS A 161 -3.55 1.41 11.73
N GLN A 162 -4.77 1.34 11.23
CA GLN A 162 -5.05 1.25 9.80
C GLN A 162 -5.95 2.40 9.37
N TRP A 163 -5.56 3.10 8.30
CA TRP A 163 -6.31 4.18 7.68
C TRP A 163 -6.67 3.83 6.25
N LYS A 164 -7.90 4.15 5.85
CA LYS A 164 -8.38 4.06 4.47
C LYS A 164 -8.38 5.45 3.83
N LEU A 165 -7.66 5.59 2.73
CA LEU A 165 -7.73 6.80 1.92
C LEU A 165 -9.04 6.81 1.14
N SER A 166 -9.81 7.88 1.29
CA SER A 166 -11.09 8.07 0.62
C SER A 166 -11.06 9.35 -0.20
N VAL A 167 -11.70 9.30 -1.36
CA VAL A 167 -11.80 10.43 -2.27
C VAL A 167 -13.27 10.64 -2.60
N ASP A 168 -13.70 11.90 -2.58
CA ASP A 168 -15.09 12.24 -2.88
C ASP A 168 -15.37 12.07 -4.39
N GLY A 169 -16.45 11.35 -4.73
CA GLY A 169 -16.96 11.18 -6.10
C GLY A 169 -16.71 9.80 -6.72
N ASN A 170 -17.44 9.50 -7.81
CA ASN A 170 -17.48 8.19 -8.48
C ASN A 170 -16.40 7.98 -9.57
N ASN A 171 -15.49 8.94 -9.79
CA ASN A 171 -14.53 8.86 -10.89
C ASN A 171 -13.15 8.41 -10.40
N SER A 172 -12.39 7.73 -11.26
CA SER A 172 -11.00 7.36 -11.01
C SER A 172 -10.18 8.60 -10.63
N LYS A 173 -9.74 8.68 -9.38
CA LYS A 173 -8.87 9.75 -8.91
C LYS A 173 -7.55 9.16 -8.48
N VAL A 174 -6.51 9.97 -8.56
CA VAL A 174 -5.19 9.60 -8.08
C VAL A 174 -4.85 10.46 -6.89
N VAL A 175 -4.57 9.83 -5.75
CA VAL A 175 -4.05 10.51 -4.56
C VAL A 175 -2.54 10.41 -4.57
N GLN A 176 -1.87 11.55 -4.40
CA GLN A 176 -0.44 11.65 -4.20
C GLN A 176 -0.14 11.71 -2.71
N ILE A 177 0.83 10.92 -2.23
CA ILE A 177 1.45 11.07 -0.90
C ILE A 177 2.90 11.54 -1.05
N LYS A 178 3.30 12.52 -0.23
CA LYS A 178 4.68 13.00 -0.08
C LYS A 178 5.09 12.96 1.40
N PHE A 179 6.09 12.14 1.73
CA PHE A 179 6.60 12.07 3.10
C PHE A 179 7.38 13.34 3.46
N LEU A 180 7.09 13.88 4.66
CA LEU A 180 7.71 15.10 5.18
C LEU A 180 8.68 14.80 6.34
N ASP A 181 8.35 13.81 7.18
CA ASP A 181 9.21 13.32 8.26
C ASP A 181 8.84 11.87 8.57
N MET A 182 9.83 11.05 8.93
CA MET A 182 9.62 9.71 9.46
C MET A 182 10.72 9.38 10.47
N ASP A 183 10.30 9.14 11.70
CA ASP A 183 11.11 8.66 12.82
C ASP A 183 10.29 7.61 13.56
N ILE A 184 10.53 6.33 13.24
CA ILE A 184 9.89 5.17 13.83
C ILE A 184 10.96 4.16 14.25
N GLU A 185 10.67 3.28 15.22
CA GLU A 185 11.66 2.30 15.67
C GLU A 185 12.05 1.29 14.57
N PRO A 186 13.29 0.75 14.62
CA PRO A 186 13.68 -0.37 13.78
C PRO A 186 12.77 -1.57 14.00
N GLY A 187 12.41 -2.24 12.92
CA GLY A 187 11.69 -3.50 12.99
C GLY A 187 12.63 -4.70 13.17
N THR A 188 12.08 -5.81 13.64
CA THR A 188 12.74 -7.10 13.72
C THR A 188 12.95 -7.66 12.32
N GLY A 189 14.20 -8.04 12.04
CA GLY A 189 14.63 -8.56 10.74
C GLY A 189 14.64 -7.51 9.62
N ALA A 190 15.10 -7.92 8.43
CA ALA A 190 15.13 -7.06 7.25
C ALA A 190 13.73 -6.73 6.68
N ARG A 191 12.67 -7.35 7.21
CA ARG A 191 11.28 -7.25 6.71
C ARG A 191 10.36 -6.40 7.60
N CYS A 192 10.91 -5.69 8.58
CA CYS A 192 10.18 -4.82 9.50
C CYS A 192 8.96 -5.53 10.14
N GLU A 193 9.17 -6.64 10.86
CA GLU A 193 8.05 -7.54 11.22
C GLU A 193 7.11 -6.99 12.31
N ASP A 194 7.62 -6.24 13.27
CA ASP A 194 6.94 -5.79 14.48
C ASP A 194 6.65 -4.27 14.50
N ASN A 195 7.62 -3.45 14.09
CA ASN A 195 7.51 -2.01 13.97
C ASN A 195 7.54 -1.63 12.49
N TYR A 196 6.46 -1.06 11.96
CA TYR A 196 6.45 -0.63 10.57
C TYR A 196 5.38 0.40 10.24
N LEU A 197 5.66 1.18 9.19
CA LEU A 197 4.69 1.89 8.38
C LEU A 197 4.58 1.17 7.02
N GLN A 198 3.38 0.79 6.62
CA GLN A 198 3.12 0.03 5.40
C GLN A 198 2.03 0.69 4.56
N LEU A 199 2.26 0.78 3.25
CA LEU A 199 1.30 1.33 2.30
C LEU A 199 0.89 0.23 1.34
N ARG A 200 -0.41 0.14 1.06
CA ARG A 200 -0.98 -0.86 0.17
C ARG A 200 -1.85 -0.24 -0.90
N ASN A 201 -1.78 -0.80 -2.10
CA ASN A 201 -2.67 -0.44 -3.19
C ASN A 201 -4.12 -0.86 -2.93
N PRO A 202 -5.04 -0.25 -3.69
CA PRO A 202 -6.34 -0.81 -4.03
C PRO A 202 -6.21 -2.25 -4.52
N GLY A 203 -6.54 -3.23 -3.67
CA GLY A 203 -6.35 -4.67 -3.94
C GLY A 203 -5.35 -5.39 -3.04
N GLY A 204 -4.65 -4.68 -2.15
CA GLY A 204 -3.89 -5.26 -1.05
C GLY A 204 -2.40 -5.51 -1.30
N SER A 205 -1.89 -5.29 -2.51
CA SER A 205 -0.45 -5.39 -2.78
C SER A 205 0.33 -4.32 -2.01
N VAL A 206 1.45 -4.71 -1.41
CA VAL A 206 2.31 -3.82 -0.62
C VAL A 206 3.11 -2.94 -1.57
N LEU A 207 2.93 -1.63 -1.46
CA LEU A 207 3.71 -0.62 -2.17
C LEU A 207 5.07 -0.37 -1.51
N GLY A 208 5.09 -0.43 -0.19
CA GLY A 208 6.30 -0.23 0.60
C GLY A 208 6.03 -0.47 2.07
N LYS A 209 7.05 -0.97 2.77
CA LYS A 209 7.05 -1.23 4.20
C LYS A 209 8.34 -0.65 4.79
N TYR A 210 8.21 0.21 5.78
CA TYR A 210 9.27 1.08 6.28
C TYR A 210 9.40 0.94 7.80
N CYS A 211 10.64 0.96 8.32
CA CYS A 211 10.95 0.90 9.75
C CYS A 211 12.36 1.44 10.03
N GLY A 212 12.59 2.03 11.20
CA GLY A 212 13.91 2.55 11.58
C GLY A 212 14.51 3.49 10.54
N GLY A 213 15.68 3.11 10.00
CA GLY A 213 16.44 3.87 9.00
C GLY A 213 16.03 3.68 7.54
N THR A 214 15.05 2.82 7.24
CA THR A 214 14.49 2.72 5.86
C THR A 214 13.52 3.87 5.63
N GLN A 215 14.07 5.05 5.30
CA GLN A 215 13.24 6.20 4.95
C GLN A 215 12.48 5.90 3.65
N PRO A 216 11.18 6.21 3.58
CA PRO A 216 10.47 6.16 2.32
C PRO A 216 11.18 7.07 1.30
N PRO A 217 11.26 6.66 0.02
CA PRO A 217 11.70 7.58 -1.02
C PRO A 217 10.85 8.85 -0.97
N VAL A 218 11.44 10.00 -1.28
CA VAL A 218 10.82 11.32 -1.10
C VAL A 218 9.59 11.51 -2.01
N SER A 219 9.33 10.58 -2.95
CA SER A 219 8.42 10.78 -4.08
C SER A 219 7.11 9.97 -4.03
N TYR A 220 6.00 10.73 -4.03
CA TYR A 220 4.82 10.61 -4.89
C TYR A 220 4.20 9.23 -5.15
N LEU A 221 3.74 8.57 -4.09
CA LEU A 221 2.90 7.38 -4.26
C LEU A 221 1.53 7.79 -4.80
N LEU A 222 1.16 7.23 -5.95
CA LEU A 222 -0.08 7.47 -6.67
C LEU A 222 -1.02 6.28 -6.50
N PHE A 223 -2.17 6.48 -5.87
CA PHE A 223 -3.18 5.43 -5.74
C PHE A 223 -4.30 5.61 -6.77
N ASP A 224 -4.50 4.63 -7.66
CA ASP A 224 -5.69 4.60 -8.53
C ASP A 224 -6.91 4.06 -7.77
N THR A 225 -7.91 4.90 -7.53
CA THR A 225 -9.12 4.54 -6.77
C THR A 225 -10.14 3.67 -7.54
N ASN A 226 -9.84 3.17 -8.74
CA ASN A 226 -10.75 2.31 -9.52
C ASN A 226 -11.12 0.97 -8.84
N SER A 227 -10.48 0.60 -7.73
CA SER A 227 -10.80 -0.61 -6.94
C SER A 227 -10.85 -0.31 -5.44
N ASN A 228 -10.70 -1.32 -4.57
CA ASN A 228 -10.73 -1.17 -3.10
C ASN A 228 -9.95 0.06 -2.59
N LYS A 229 -10.34 0.65 -1.46
CA LYS A 229 -9.63 1.85 -0.97
C LYS A 229 -8.17 1.53 -0.59
N PRO A 230 -7.20 2.40 -0.95
CA PRO A 230 -5.81 2.24 -0.52
C PRO A 230 -5.71 2.32 1.00
N THR A 231 -4.76 1.59 1.58
CA THR A 231 -4.59 1.54 3.03
C THR A 231 -3.20 1.92 3.48
N ILE A 232 -3.14 2.62 4.61
CA ILE A 232 -1.93 2.99 5.33
C ILE A 232 -2.02 2.28 6.67
N GLU A 233 -0.99 1.52 7.03
CA GLU A 233 -0.95 0.73 8.24
C GLU A 233 0.29 1.08 9.05
N PHE A 234 0.11 1.40 10.33
CA PHE A 234 1.18 1.71 11.26
C PHE A 234 1.07 0.82 12.49
N ARG A 235 2.12 0.02 12.71
CA ARG A 235 2.19 -0.92 13.81
C ARG A 235 3.42 -0.65 14.66
N THR A 236 3.25 -0.75 15.99
CA THR A 236 4.35 -0.69 16.95
C THR A 236 4.34 -1.92 17.87
N GLY A 237 5.51 -2.35 18.29
CA GLY A 237 5.71 -3.48 19.19
C GLY A 237 5.43 -3.15 20.66
N ASP A 238 5.72 -4.13 21.52
CA ASP A 238 5.50 -4.11 22.97
C ASP A 238 6.68 -3.56 23.78
N LYS A 239 7.85 -3.42 23.16
CA LYS A 239 9.07 -2.88 23.77
C LYS A 239 8.84 -1.42 24.19
N MET A 240 9.33 -1.08 25.38
CA MET A 240 9.19 0.27 25.96
C MET A 240 9.90 1.28 25.05
N PRO A 241 9.17 2.22 24.42
CA PRO A 241 9.74 3.04 23.36
C PRO A 241 10.74 4.05 23.93
N THR A 242 11.87 4.22 23.25
CA THR A 242 12.48 5.55 23.22
C THR A 242 11.51 6.46 22.45
N PRO A 243 11.14 7.64 22.96
CA PRO A 243 10.14 8.47 22.30
C PRO A 243 10.58 8.83 20.88
N ARG A 244 9.84 8.31 19.90
CA ARG A 244 9.97 8.59 18.47
C ARG A 244 8.95 9.63 18.05
N ARG A 245 9.28 10.45 17.04
CA ARG A 245 8.35 11.49 16.57
C ARG A 245 7.18 10.96 15.74
N GLY A 246 7.27 9.73 15.21
CA GLY A 246 6.27 9.16 14.32
C GLY A 246 6.52 9.59 12.87
N PHE A 247 5.45 9.83 12.10
CA PHE A 247 5.58 10.21 10.69
C PHE A 247 4.58 11.29 10.28
N LYS A 248 4.95 12.02 9.22
CA LYS A 248 4.16 13.09 8.64
C LYS A 248 4.22 13.02 7.13
N PHE A 249 3.08 13.15 6.46
CA PHE A 249 3.02 13.20 5.01
C PHE A 249 1.98 14.20 4.51
N GLU A 250 2.25 14.83 3.38
CA GLU A 250 1.28 15.60 2.62
C GLU A 250 0.51 14.67 1.68
N TYR A 251 -0.79 14.90 1.52
CA TYR A 251 -1.65 14.17 0.61
C TYR A 251 -2.63 15.08 -0.12
N GLN A 252 -2.86 14.79 -1.39
CA GLN A 252 -3.83 15.50 -2.23
C GLN A 252 -4.30 14.65 -3.41
N VAL A 253 -5.52 14.92 -3.86
CA VAL A 253 -6.04 14.43 -5.13
C VAL A 253 -5.42 15.25 -6.24
N LEU A 254 -4.72 14.58 -7.16
CA LEU A 254 -4.19 15.23 -8.34
C LEU A 254 -5.24 15.25 -9.45
N GLY A 255 -5.28 16.38 -10.17
CA GLY A 255 -5.87 16.42 -11.51
C GLY A 255 -5.09 15.57 -12.49
N CYS A 256 -5.66 15.35 -13.68
CA CYS A 256 -4.97 14.55 -14.68
C CYS A 256 -3.77 15.28 -15.32
N SER A 257 -3.84 16.62 -15.39
CA SER A 257 -2.72 17.47 -15.81
C SER A 257 -1.78 17.74 -14.63
N ARG A 258 -0.47 17.52 -14.82
CA ARG A 258 0.53 17.46 -13.74
C ARG A 258 1.89 17.96 -14.22
N ASN A 259 2.66 18.53 -13.30
CA ASN A 259 4.06 18.91 -13.55
C ASN A 259 4.96 18.16 -12.57
N TYR A 260 5.97 17.47 -13.08
CA TYR A 260 7.01 16.79 -12.30
C TYR A 260 8.30 17.60 -12.44
N SER A 261 8.90 18.00 -11.32
CA SER A 261 10.10 18.85 -11.31
C SER A 261 11.03 18.58 -10.13
N GLU A 262 10.97 17.41 -9.50
CA GLU A 262 11.75 17.11 -8.28
C GLU A 262 13.09 16.41 -8.54
N ASP A 263 14.00 16.57 -7.56
CA ASP A 263 15.39 16.08 -7.53
C ASP A 263 15.54 14.55 -7.36
N GLN A 264 14.44 13.81 -7.35
CA GLN A 264 14.45 12.34 -7.25
C GLN A 264 14.50 11.74 -8.67
N HIS A 265 15.43 10.83 -8.93
CA HIS A 265 15.80 10.35 -10.27
C HIS A 265 14.75 9.49 -11.01
N LEU A 266 13.55 9.27 -10.45
CA LEU A 266 12.54 8.34 -10.95
C LEU A 266 11.12 8.86 -10.68
N GLY A 267 10.19 8.55 -11.57
CA GLY A 267 8.75 8.68 -11.30
C GLY A 267 7.87 7.85 -12.25
N ASN A 268 6.57 7.84 -11.98
CA ASN A 268 5.60 7.07 -12.76
C ASN A 268 4.48 7.98 -13.31
N LEU A 269 4.27 7.96 -14.63
CA LEU A 269 3.12 8.56 -15.28
C LEU A 269 1.98 7.55 -15.28
N VAL A 270 0.91 7.87 -14.56
CA VAL A 270 -0.30 7.05 -14.52
C VAL A 270 -1.42 7.79 -15.23
N SER A 271 -2.14 7.05 -16.10
CA SER A 271 -3.28 7.58 -16.83
C SER A 271 -4.40 8.03 -15.90
N MET A 272 -5.08 9.10 -16.29
CA MET A 272 -6.32 9.56 -15.67
C MET A 272 -7.24 10.06 -16.78
N MET A 273 -8.55 9.91 -16.58
CA MET A 273 -9.53 10.36 -17.56
C MET A 273 -9.44 11.89 -17.76
N PRO A 274 -9.29 12.38 -19.00
CA PRO A 274 -9.38 13.80 -19.29
C PRO A 274 -10.74 14.39 -18.93
N PRO A 275 -10.80 15.70 -18.63
CA PRO A 275 -12.10 16.37 -18.47
C PRO A 275 -12.89 16.29 -19.80
N PRO A 276 -14.24 16.30 -19.76
CA PRO A 276 -15.05 16.24 -20.97
C PRO A 276 -14.66 17.32 -21.98
N GLY A 277 -14.34 16.92 -23.21
CA GLY A 277 -13.90 17.83 -24.28
C GLY A 277 -12.50 18.43 -24.11
N GLY A 278 -11.73 17.99 -23.10
CA GLY A 278 -10.37 18.45 -22.83
C GLY A 278 -9.30 17.37 -23.01
N GLU A 279 -8.12 17.67 -22.52
CA GLU A 279 -6.94 16.79 -22.54
C GLU A 279 -6.24 16.82 -21.18
N CYS A 280 -5.43 15.80 -20.89
CA CYS A 280 -4.49 15.85 -19.78
C CYS A 280 -3.11 16.24 -20.31
N ARG A 281 -2.51 17.25 -19.68
CA ARG A 281 -1.15 17.71 -20.00
C ARG A 281 -0.22 17.36 -18.85
N ILE A 282 0.72 16.48 -19.11
CA ILE A 282 1.72 16.06 -18.13
C ILE A 282 3.07 16.58 -18.59
N GLN A 283 3.71 17.41 -17.78
CA GLN A 283 5.05 17.91 -18.00
C GLN A 283 6.01 17.23 -17.03
N VAL A 284 7.14 16.74 -17.54
CA VAL A 284 8.25 16.26 -16.71
C VAL A 284 9.49 17.07 -17.06
N SER A 285 10.08 17.70 -16.06
CA SER A 285 11.31 18.50 -16.19
C SER A 285 12.37 17.91 -15.27
N ALA A 286 13.45 17.41 -15.86
CA ALA A 286 14.59 16.93 -15.11
C ALA A 286 15.30 18.09 -14.37
N PRO A 287 16.03 17.82 -13.28
CA PRO A 287 16.61 18.86 -12.42
C PRO A 287 17.61 19.78 -13.11
N SER A 288 18.22 19.34 -14.21
CA SER A 288 19.17 20.15 -14.96
C SER A 288 19.16 19.81 -16.45
N LYS A 289 19.53 20.79 -17.29
CA LYS A 289 19.51 20.71 -18.76
C LYS A 289 20.43 19.64 -19.37
N ASN A 290 21.37 19.12 -18.59
CA ASN A 290 22.29 18.04 -18.95
C ASN A 290 21.73 16.63 -18.70
N HIS A 291 20.47 16.53 -18.26
CA HIS A 291 19.76 15.26 -18.13
C HIS A 291 18.97 14.93 -19.40
N THR A 292 18.72 13.64 -19.58
CA THR A 292 17.70 13.10 -20.48
C THR A 292 16.74 12.22 -19.69
N LEU A 293 15.60 11.89 -20.28
CA LEU A 293 14.61 10.98 -19.72
C LEU A 293 14.57 9.68 -20.52
N ASP A 294 14.63 8.56 -19.80
CA ASP A 294 14.35 7.25 -20.36
C ASP A 294 12.96 6.81 -19.88
N LEU A 295 12.08 6.48 -20.81
CA LEU A 295 10.68 6.13 -20.59
C LEU A 295 10.47 4.65 -20.88
N VAL A 296 9.91 3.91 -19.91
CA VAL A 296 9.60 2.49 -20.07
C VAL A 296 8.14 2.25 -19.74
N PHE A 297 7.41 1.66 -20.68
CA PHE A 297 5.99 1.36 -20.54
C PHE A 297 5.81 0.06 -19.75
N LEU A 298 5.08 0.13 -18.66
CA LEU A 298 4.74 -1.01 -17.80
C LEU A 298 3.34 -1.55 -18.11
N ASP A 299 2.46 -0.69 -18.62
CA ASP A 299 1.08 -0.99 -18.98
C ASP A 299 0.61 0.02 -20.02
N PHE A 300 -0.20 -0.40 -21.00
CA PHE A 300 -0.70 0.48 -22.05
C PHE A 300 -1.93 -0.09 -22.75
N GLN A 301 -3.06 0.61 -22.63
CA GLN A 301 -4.34 0.32 -23.26
C GLN A 301 -5.11 1.62 -23.49
N LEU A 302 -5.28 1.99 -24.75
CA LEU A 302 -6.16 3.06 -25.22
C LEU A 302 -7.12 2.48 -26.27
N SER A 303 -8.36 2.96 -26.29
CA SER A 303 -9.42 2.31 -27.09
C SER A 303 -9.34 2.52 -28.60
N SER A 304 -8.59 3.53 -29.06
CA SER A 304 -8.46 3.83 -30.49
C SER A 304 -7.31 3.05 -31.10
N GLU A 305 -7.52 2.31 -32.19
CA GLU A 305 -6.45 1.58 -32.88
C GLU A 305 -5.64 2.46 -33.84
N ASN A 306 -6.24 3.55 -34.35
CA ASN A 306 -5.65 4.45 -35.34
C ASN A 306 -5.29 5.83 -34.79
N CYS A 307 -5.35 6.00 -33.46
CA CYS A 307 -4.96 7.21 -32.74
C CYS A 307 -5.77 8.46 -33.17
N ASN A 308 -6.99 8.29 -33.67
CA ASN A 308 -7.83 9.42 -34.08
C ASN A 308 -8.59 10.04 -32.91
N THR A 309 -9.04 9.21 -31.95
CA THR A 309 -9.79 9.67 -30.78
C THR A 309 -8.96 9.62 -29.50
N ASP A 310 -8.46 8.43 -29.17
CA ASP A 310 -7.82 8.14 -27.90
C ASP A 310 -6.33 7.90 -28.14
N LYS A 311 -5.50 8.85 -27.70
CA LYS A 311 -4.07 8.85 -28.01
C LYS A 311 -3.25 9.52 -26.93
N LEU A 312 -2.04 9.01 -26.74
CA LEU A 312 -0.99 9.61 -25.93
C LEU A 312 0.08 10.18 -26.87
N VAL A 313 0.24 11.50 -26.88
CA VAL A 313 1.26 12.19 -27.67
C VAL A 313 2.41 12.58 -26.75
N LEU A 314 3.62 12.11 -27.07
CA LEU A 314 4.83 12.36 -26.30
C LEU A 314 5.79 13.23 -27.13
N LYS A 315 6.29 14.31 -26.52
CA LYS A 315 7.18 15.28 -27.15
C LYS A 315 8.33 15.65 -26.22
N ASP A 316 9.50 15.92 -26.79
CA ASP A 316 10.60 16.55 -26.06
C ASP A 316 10.45 18.08 -26.00
N ALA A 317 11.31 18.77 -25.24
CA ALA A 317 11.27 20.23 -25.10
C ALA A 317 11.62 21.02 -26.38
N GLU A 318 12.28 20.39 -27.36
CA GLU A 318 12.64 21.04 -28.62
C GLU A 318 11.51 20.92 -29.67
N GLY A 319 10.38 20.33 -29.30
CA GLY A 319 9.25 20.10 -30.19
C GLY A 319 9.40 18.84 -31.04
N GLY A 320 10.45 18.05 -30.81
CA GLY A 320 10.63 16.72 -31.38
C GLY A 320 9.51 15.80 -30.93
N ALA A 321 8.70 15.33 -31.88
CA ALA A 321 7.69 14.32 -31.62
C ALA A 321 8.41 12.99 -31.32
N LEU A 322 8.25 12.47 -30.10
CA LEU A 322 8.81 11.18 -29.71
C LEU A 322 7.90 10.04 -30.18
N ALA A 323 6.60 10.15 -29.90
CA ALA A 323 5.62 9.16 -30.31
C ALA A 323 4.18 9.71 -30.26
N THR A 324 3.31 9.12 -31.08
CA THR A 324 1.86 9.15 -30.89
C THR A 324 1.39 7.71 -30.74
N LEU A 325 0.85 7.38 -29.57
CA LEU A 325 0.57 6.01 -29.16
C LEU A 325 -0.93 5.81 -28.92
N CYS A 326 -1.44 4.64 -29.30
CA CYS A 326 -2.82 4.21 -29.09
C CYS A 326 -2.93 2.68 -29.24
N GLY A 327 -4.13 2.13 -29.06
CA GLY A 327 -4.36 0.69 -29.06
C GLY A 327 -3.91 0.02 -27.76
N THR A 328 -3.74 -1.30 -27.82
CA THR A 328 -3.43 -2.17 -26.66
C THR A 328 -2.04 -2.79 -26.69
N ALA A 329 -1.28 -2.54 -27.75
CA ALA A 329 0.10 -3.01 -27.85
C ALA A 329 0.98 -2.22 -26.88
N LEU A 330 1.78 -2.92 -26.07
CA LEU A 330 2.73 -2.29 -25.15
C LEU A 330 3.84 -1.60 -25.97
N PRO A 331 4.01 -0.28 -25.87
CA PRO A 331 5.03 0.44 -26.64
C PRO A 331 6.45 0.10 -26.20
N SER A 332 7.38 0.15 -27.15
CA SER A 332 8.81 0.09 -26.85
C SER A 332 9.26 1.28 -25.98
N PRO A 333 10.33 1.11 -25.17
CA PRO A 333 10.96 2.22 -24.47
C PRO A 333 11.25 3.42 -25.37
N LEU A 334 11.11 4.62 -24.82
CA LEU A 334 11.36 5.88 -25.53
C LEU A 334 12.40 6.70 -24.77
N PHE A 335 13.20 7.46 -25.51
CA PHE A 335 14.34 8.17 -24.97
C PHE A 335 14.29 9.63 -25.42
N THR A 336 14.33 10.57 -24.48
CA THR A 336 14.37 12.00 -24.83
C THR A 336 15.79 12.42 -25.21
N SER A 337 15.87 13.40 -26.10
CA SER A 337 17.10 14.13 -26.45
C SER A 337 17.43 15.22 -25.42
N THR A 338 16.42 15.70 -24.68
CA THR A 338 16.49 16.85 -23.78
C THR A 338 16.02 16.51 -22.36
N TYR A 339 16.17 17.48 -21.46
CA TYR A 339 15.81 17.40 -20.04
C TYR A 339 14.30 17.44 -19.76
N SER A 340 13.44 17.40 -20.78
CA SER A 340 12.01 17.59 -20.56
C SER A 340 11.16 16.75 -21.51
N LEU A 341 10.04 16.26 -20.97
CA LEU A 341 9.00 15.51 -21.66
C LEU A 341 7.66 16.23 -21.48
N SER A 342 6.95 16.43 -22.58
CA SER A 342 5.53 16.78 -22.57
C SER A 342 4.70 15.59 -23.06
N ALA A 343 3.69 15.22 -22.28
CA ALA A 343 2.77 14.14 -22.57
C ALA A 343 1.33 14.67 -22.60
N HIS A 344 0.66 14.51 -23.74
CA HIS A 344 -0.71 14.93 -23.97
C HIS A 344 -1.60 13.72 -24.16
N LEU A 345 -2.54 13.52 -23.25
CA LEU A 345 -3.53 12.44 -23.32
C LEU A 345 -4.87 12.99 -23.77
N TYR A 346 -5.35 12.48 -24.89
CA TYR A 346 -6.70 12.68 -25.39
C TYR A 346 -7.46 11.37 -25.22
N SER A 347 -8.64 11.44 -24.61
CA SER A 347 -9.57 10.31 -24.49
C SER A 347 -10.96 10.86 -24.22
N SER A 348 -11.98 10.27 -24.85
CA SER A 348 -13.33 10.83 -24.89
C SER A 348 -14.39 10.00 -24.18
N ARG A 349 -14.22 8.68 -24.09
CA ARG A 349 -15.28 7.74 -23.69
C ARG A 349 -14.84 6.52 -22.90
N THR A 350 -13.57 6.15 -22.96
CA THR A 350 -13.06 4.97 -22.27
C THR A 350 -12.07 5.38 -21.19
N THR A 351 -11.92 4.57 -20.15
CA THR A 351 -10.90 4.83 -19.12
C THR A 351 -9.54 4.51 -19.72
N PRO A 352 -8.68 5.53 -20.00
CA PRO A 352 -7.35 5.26 -20.51
C PRO A 352 -6.54 4.54 -19.43
N ARG A 353 -5.78 3.53 -19.82
CA ARG A 353 -4.94 2.77 -18.88
C ARG A 353 -3.52 2.74 -19.39
N PHE A 354 -2.62 3.49 -18.76
CA PHE A 354 -1.20 3.31 -18.98
C PHE A 354 -0.41 3.59 -17.69
N ARG A 355 0.75 2.97 -17.62
CA ARG A 355 1.77 3.27 -16.61
C ARG A 355 3.12 3.36 -17.31
N VAL A 356 3.76 4.52 -17.21
CA VAL A 356 5.08 4.79 -17.79
C VAL A 356 6.04 5.16 -16.68
N SER A 357 7.09 4.37 -16.50
CA SER A 357 8.20 4.71 -15.61
C SER A 357 9.15 5.65 -16.36
N PHE A 358 9.55 6.76 -15.75
CA PHE A 358 10.55 7.66 -16.30
C PHE A 358 11.75 7.79 -15.36
N THR A 359 12.97 7.81 -15.92
CA THR A 359 14.20 7.99 -15.16
C THR A 359 15.03 9.14 -15.70
N TYR A 360 15.65 9.93 -14.82
CA TYR A 360 16.59 10.98 -15.20
C TYR A 360 18.00 10.41 -15.33
N LEU A 361 18.61 10.57 -16.49
CA LEU A 361 19.99 10.16 -16.73
C LEU A 361 20.87 11.37 -17.04
N THR A 362 22.01 11.46 -16.39
CA THR A 362 23.06 12.43 -16.72
C THR A 362 23.91 11.96 -17.90
N SER A 363 24.84 12.80 -18.36
CA SER A 363 25.89 12.43 -19.31
C SER A 363 26.69 11.20 -18.86
N GLN A 364 26.94 11.05 -17.55
CA GLN A 364 27.67 9.92 -16.97
C GLN A 364 26.86 8.61 -16.96
N CYS A 365 25.54 8.66 -17.18
CA CYS A 365 24.54 7.59 -17.06
C CYS A 365 24.57 6.73 -15.79
N GLY A 366 23.38 6.32 -15.41
CA GLY A 366 23.14 5.52 -14.21
C GLY A 366 22.05 6.13 -13.38
N VAL A 367 21.42 5.30 -12.57
CA VAL A 367 20.30 5.68 -11.71
C VAL A 367 20.24 4.74 -10.51
N VAL A 368 19.79 5.27 -9.38
CA VAL A 368 19.43 4.47 -8.20
C VAL A 368 17.92 4.36 -8.17
N LEU A 369 17.41 3.14 -8.19
CA LEU A 369 16.00 2.79 -8.17
C LEU A 369 15.65 2.17 -6.82
N THR A 370 14.60 2.67 -6.20
CA THR A 370 14.12 2.18 -4.90
C THR A 370 12.69 1.64 -4.94
N ASP A 371 12.09 1.58 -6.13
CA ASP A 371 10.77 0.99 -6.28
C ASP A 371 10.86 -0.55 -6.22
N SER A 372 9.76 -1.18 -5.86
CA SER A 372 9.65 -2.64 -5.83
C SER A 372 9.15 -3.23 -7.16
N ARG A 373 8.69 -2.35 -8.07
CA ARG A 373 8.33 -2.71 -9.44
C ARG A 373 8.81 -1.65 -10.42
N GLY A 374 9.28 -2.08 -11.57
CA GLY A 374 9.67 -1.18 -12.64
C GLY A 374 10.31 -1.90 -13.80
N ALA A 375 10.89 -1.13 -14.69
CA ALA A 375 11.58 -1.65 -15.85
C ALA A 375 12.69 -0.70 -16.28
N LEU A 376 13.74 -1.26 -16.87
CA LEU A 376 14.88 -0.54 -17.41
C LEU A 376 15.19 -1.07 -18.80
N ALA A 377 15.67 -0.19 -19.67
CA ALA A 377 16.16 -0.57 -20.97
C ALA A 377 17.52 0.07 -21.22
N SER A 378 18.35 -0.59 -22.02
CA SER A 378 19.53 0.06 -22.59
C SER A 378 19.10 1.19 -23.51
N ARG A 379 19.88 2.27 -23.54
CA ARG A 379 19.65 3.41 -24.42
C ARG A 379 19.42 2.96 -25.87
N ASP A 380 18.49 3.61 -26.56
CA ASP A 380 18.08 3.35 -27.94
C ASP A 380 17.40 1.98 -28.20
N TYR A 381 17.24 1.10 -27.21
CA TYR A 381 16.49 -0.16 -27.36
C TYR A 381 15.11 0.07 -28.00
N PRO A 382 14.69 -0.73 -29.00
CA PRO A 382 15.30 -1.98 -29.47
C PRO A 382 16.37 -1.79 -30.57
N LEU A 383 16.80 -0.56 -30.84
CA LEU A 383 17.88 -0.27 -31.79
C LEU A 383 19.26 -0.39 -31.11
N PRO A 384 20.30 -0.77 -31.86
CA PRO A 384 21.63 -0.93 -31.31
C PRO A 384 22.26 0.40 -30.88
N TYR A 385 22.68 0.49 -29.61
CA TYR A 385 23.44 1.63 -29.10
C TYR A 385 24.93 1.51 -29.43
N ARG A 386 25.39 2.27 -30.43
CA ARG A 386 26.77 2.21 -30.98
C ARG A 386 27.67 3.35 -30.50
N LYS A 387 27.65 3.66 -29.21
CA LYS A 387 28.54 4.65 -28.60
C LYS A 387 29.24 4.05 -27.38
N PRO A 388 30.55 4.34 -27.18
CA PRO A 388 31.25 3.87 -25.99
C PRO A 388 30.62 4.50 -24.75
N ARG A 389 30.10 3.64 -23.85
CA ARG A 389 29.44 4.09 -22.62
C ARG A 389 29.49 2.99 -21.57
N SER A 390 29.61 3.39 -20.31
CA SER A 390 29.49 2.50 -19.15
C SER A 390 28.49 3.11 -18.18
N CYS A 391 27.36 2.45 -17.98
CA CYS A 391 26.25 2.92 -17.16
C CYS A 391 26.04 2.00 -15.96
N VAL A 392 25.81 2.60 -14.79
CA VAL A 392 25.61 1.87 -13.54
C VAL A 392 24.18 2.07 -13.04
N TYR A 393 23.40 1.00 -13.02
CA TYR A 393 22.03 1.00 -12.50
C TYR A 393 22.03 0.26 -11.16
N THR A 394 21.56 0.91 -10.11
CA THR A 394 21.45 0.31 -8.77
C THR A 394 19.98 0.13 -8.45
N ILE A 395 19.55 -1.08 -8.12
CA ILE A 395 18.19 -1.35 -7.65
C ILE A 395 18.27 -1.78 -6.18
N THR A 396 17.69 -0.97 -5.30
CA THR A 396 17.64 -1.19 -3.85
C THR A 396 16.17 -1.21 -3.44
N PRO A 397 15.47 -2.35 -3.59
CA PRO A 397 14.05 -2.40 -3.36
C PRO A 397 13.70 -2.39 -1.87
N PRO A 398 12.48 -1.95 -1.50
CA PRO A 398 12.02 -1.91 -0.11
C PRO A 398 11.63 -3.29 0.41
N GLN A 399 11.47 -4.27 -0.48
CA GLN A 399 11.14 -5.66 -0.21
C GLN A 399 11.79 -6.54 -1.27
N PRO A 400 11.92 -7.86 -1.05
CA PRO A 400 12.51 -8.74 -2.06
C PRO A 400 11.77 -8.68 -3.40
N ILE A 401 12.53 -8.58 -4.49
CA ILE A 401 12.01 -8.53 -5.86
C ILE A 401 12.66 -9.63 -6.69
N LYS A 402 12.01 -9.92 -7.81
CA LYS A 402 12.57 -10.71 -8.89
C LYS A 402 12.86 -9.81 -10.09
N VAL A 403 14.08 -9.88 -10.62
CA VAL A 403 14.52 -9.18 -11.83
C VAL A 403 14.55 -10.18 -12.99
N THR A 404 13.90 -9.82 -14.09
CA THR A 404 13.79 -10.67 -15.29
C THR A 404 14.21 -9.88 -16.53
N PHE A 405 15.08 -10.47 -17.34
CA PHE A 405 15.43 -9.93 -18.66
C PHE A 405 14.40 -10.39 -19.69
N VAL A 406 13.55 -9.46 -20.12
CA VAL A 406 12.58 -9.67 -21.21
C VAL A 406 13.35 -9.90 -22.51
N THR A 407 14.30 -9.00 -22.79
CA THR A 407 15.21 -9.09 -23.94
C THR A 407 16.63 -8.85 -23.46
N PHE A 408 17.57 -9.62 -24.00
CA PHE A 408 18.99 -9.38 -23.83
C PHE A 408 19.71 -9.83 -25.10
N ASP A 409 20.25 -8.88 -25.84
CA ASP A 409 20.96 -9.10 -27.09
C ASP A 409 22.07 -8.07 -27.23
N LEU A 410 23.32 -8.53 -27.12
CA LEU A 410 24.53 -7.73 -27.32
C LEU A 410 25.18 -8.00 -28.69
N GLY A 411 24.44 -8.64 -29.61
CA GLY A 411 24.88 -8.99 -30.95
C GLY A 411 25.98 -10.05 -30.91
N ASN A 412 27.01 -9.87 -31.74
CA ASN A 412 28.17 -10.77 -31.81
C ASN A 412 29.43 -10.19 -31.14
N ALA A 413 29.24 -9.19 -30.28
CA ALA A 413 30.35 -8.38 -29.83
C ALA A 413 31.19 -9.06 -28.74
N LYS A 414 32.50 -8.77 -28.71
CA LYS A 414 33.43 -9.39 -27.74
C LYS A 414 33.06 -8.99 -26.30
N CYS A 415 33.12 -9.96 -25.39
CA CYS A 415 32.84 -9.79 -23.96
C CYS A 415 33.79 -8.78 -23.26
N ALA A 416 34.93 -8.45 -23.89
CA ALA A 416 35.82 -7.39 -23.44
C ALA A 416 35.28 -5.98 -23.70
N SER A 417 34.47 -5.79 -24.75
CA SER A 417 34.01 -4.48 -25.21
C SER A 417 32.54 -4.20 -24.91
N ASN A 418 31.70 -5.24 -24.91
CA ASN A 418 30.28 -5.12 -24.59
C ASN A 418 29.89 -6.21 -23.61
N TYR A 419 29.33 -5.83 -22.48
CA TYR A 419 28.89 -6.77 -21.45
C TYR A 419 27.94 -6.11 -20.47
N LEU A 420 27.16 -6.95 -19.79
CA LEU A 420 26.44 -6.60 -18.58
C LEU A 420 27.07 -7.32 -17.39
N ARG A 421 27.60 -6.56 -16.44
CA ARG A 421 28.06 -7.10 -15.16
C ARG A 421 26.92 -6.95 -14.15
N VAL A 422 26.63 -8.02 -13.42
CA VAL A 422 25.58 -8.10 -12.41
C VAL A 422 26.23 -8.42 -11.07
N ASP A 423 26.08 -7.52 -10.10
CA ASP A 423 26.57 -7.66 -8.74
C ASP A 423 25.36 -7.67 -7.78
N VAL A 424 24.95 -8.86 -7.34
CA VAL A 424 23.86 -9.02 -6.35
C VAL A 424 24.48 -9.05 -4.95
N ALA A 425 23.92 -8.28 -4.02
CA ALA A 425 24.42 -8.23 -2.64
C ALA A 425 24.45 -9.64 -2.00
N GLY A 426 25.64 -10.06 -1.55
CA GLY A 426 25.84 -11.38 -0.92
C GLY A 426 26.00 -12.55 -1.90
N GLN A 427 26.08 -12.31 -3.22
CA GLN A 427 26.34 -13.33 -4.23
C GLN A 427 27.60 -13.00 -5.05
N ASN A 428 28.07 -13.97 -5.84
CA ASN A 428 29.19 -13.77 -6.75
C ASN A 428 28.78 -12.87 -7.92
N THR A 429 29.71 -12.01 -8.36
CA THR A 429 29.56 -11.23 -9.59
C THR A 429 29.48 -12.13 -10.81
N VAL A 430 28.49 -11.87 -11.67
CA VAL A 430 28.35 -12.55 -12.97
C VAL A 430 28.47 -11.53 -14.10
N LYS A 431 29.09 -11.93 -15.20
CA LYS A 431 29.27 -11.11 -16.40
C LYS A 431 28.60 -11.81 -17.57
N TYR A 432 27.67 -11.10 -18.23
CA TYR A 432 26.91 -11.57 -19.38
C TYR A 432 27.33 -10.87 -20.66
N CYS A 433 27.41 -11.62 -21.75
CA CYS A 433 27.97 -11.20 -23.03
C CYS A 433 27.11 -11.69 -24.22
N ALA A 434 27.59 -11.46 -25.44
CA ALA A 434 26.92 -11.87 -26.67
C ALA A 434 26.49 -13.34 -26.67
N GLY A 435 25.25 -13.62 -27.07
CA GLY A 435 24.67 -14.98 -27.14
C GLY A 435 24.20 -15.56 -25.80
N GLU A 436 24.43 -14.88 -24.68
CA GLU A 436 23.95 -15.30 -23.37
C GLU A 436 22.62 -14.64 -23.05
N LYS A 437 21.80 -15.29 -22.20
CA LYS A 437 20.61 -14.67 -21.60
C LYS A 437 20.74 -14.75 -20.08
N PRO A 438 20.71 -13.62 -19.36
CA PRO A 438 20.70 -13.65 -17.90
C PRO A 438 19.52 -14.47 -17.37
N ALA A 439 19.79 -15.31 -16.38
CA ALA A 439 18.73 -15.96 -15.62
C ALA A 439 17.95 -14.93 -14.81
N ASP A 440 16.77 -15.31 -14.35
CA ASP A 440 16.04 -14.51 -13.37
C ASP A 440 16.88 -14.35 -12.09
N ILE A 441 16.86 -13.15 -11.52
CA ILE A 441 17.67 -12.79 -10.35
C ILE A 441 16.74 -12.45 -9.19
N ASP A 442 16.91 -13.19 -8.10
CA ASP A 442 16.24 -12.87 -6.84
C ASP A 442 17.09 -11.87 -6.04
N VAL A 443 16.49 -10.71 -5.75
CA VAL A 443 17.17 -9.59 -5.08
C VAL A 443 16.50 -9.33 -3.75
N THR A 444 17.22 -9.62 -2.65
CA THR A 444 16.73 -9.41 -1.29
C THR A 444 17.16 -8.09 -0.66
N ALA A 445 18.27 -7.50 -1.13
CA ALA A 445 18.84 -6.27 -0.57
C ALA A 445 19.14 -5.24 -1.66
N SER A 446 20.06 -5.55 -2.58
CA SER A 446 20.35 -4.68 -3.73
C SER A 446 21.01 -5.44 -4.88
N VAL A 447 20.84 -4.95 -6.10
CA VAL A 447 21.59 -5.38 -7.29
C VAL A 447 22.19 -4.18 -8.01
N ILE A 448 23.44 -4.30 -8.44
CA ILE A 448 24.11 -3.32 -9.28
C ILE A 448 24.33 -3.93 -10.67
N LEU A 449 23.85 -3.23 -11.68
CA LEU A 449 23.99 -3.60 -13.09
C LEU A 449 24.94 -2.60 -13.75
N THR A 450 26.10 -3.07 -14.20
CA THR A 450 27.07 -2.26 -14.95
C THR A 450 27.03 -2.68 -16.41
N TYR A 451 26.36 -1.89 -17.25
CA TYR A 451 26.30 -2.11 -18.69
C TYR A 451 27.40 -1.32 -19.39
N THR A 452 28.33 -2.03 -20.02
CA THR A 452 29.39 -1.43 -20.84
C THR A 452 29.16 -1.78 -22.29
N THR A 453 29.26 -0.78 -23.16
CA THR A 453 29.06 -0.91 -24.60
C THR A 453 30.04 -0.04 -25.38
N SER A 454 30.16 -0.30 -26.68
CA SER A 454 31.14 0.26 -27.60
C SER A 454 30.50 0.55 -28.97
N THR A 455 31.29 1.08 -29.90
CA THR A 455 30.83 1.34 -31.28
C THR A 455 30.46 0.07 -32.06
N ASN A 456 30.94 -1.10 -31.62
CA ASN A 456 30.76 -2.38 -32.29
C ASN A 456 29.56 -3.17 -31.76
N ASN A 457 28.66 -2.53 -31.01
CA ASN A 457 27.44 -3.17 -30.57
C ASN A 457 26.46 -3.31 -31.75
N GLU A 458 26.11 -4.55 -32.07
CA GLU A 458 25.17 -4.89 -33.13
C GLU A 458 23.83 -5.39 -32.58
N GLY A 459 23.75 -5.66 -31.27
CA GLY A 459 22.57 -6.20 -30.64
C GLY A 459 21.52 -5.15 -30.33
N GLN A 460 20.27 -5.59 -30.20
CA GLN A 460 19.13 -4.74 -29.85
C GLN A 460 19.27 -4.07 -28.47
N GLY A 461 20.18 -4.56 -27.63
CA GLY A 461 20.36 -4.13 -26.26
C GLY A 461 19.59 -5.01 -25.29
N TRP A 462 19.11 -4.43 -24.20
CA TRP A 462 18.38 -5.17 -23.18
C TRP A 462 17.17 -4.40 -22.66
N LEU A 463 16.15 -5.16 -22.27
CA LEU A 463 14.98 -4.71 -21.54
C LEU A 463 14.79 -5.66 -20.37
N LEU A 464 14.82 -5.11 -19.16
CA LEU A 464 14.54 -5.85 -17.94
C LEU A 464 13.32 -5.27 -17.24
N THR A 465 12.60 -6.14 -16.55
CA THR A 465 11.53 -5.79 -15.62
C THR A 465 11.89 -6.31 -14.25
N TYR A 466 11.35 -5.68 -13.21
CA TYR A 466 11.44 -6.19 -11.87
C TYR A 466 10.12 -6.00 -11.15
N THR A 467 9.76 -6.96 -10.30
CA THR A 467 8.49 -6.95 -9.58
C THR A 467 8.61 -7.62 -8.21
N ASP A 468 7.71 -7.27 -7.30
CA ASP A 468 7.48 -8.00 -6.05
C ASP A 468 7.29 -9.49 -6.32
N GLY A 469 8.10 -10.33 -5.70
CA GLY A 469 7.98 -11.78 -5.84
C GLY A 469 9.24 -12.51 -5.42
N LEU A 470 9.16 -13.12 -4.23
CA LEU A 470 9.77 -14.42 -3.91
C LEU A 470 8.63 -15.32 -3.44
#